data_AF-A0A444YDU9-F1
#
_entry.id   AF-A0A444YDU9-F1
#
_cell.length_a   1.000
_cell.length_b   1.000
_cell.length_c   1.000
_cell.angle_alpha   90.00
_cell.angle_beta   90.00
_cell.angle_gamma   90.00
#
_symmetry.space_group_name_H-M   'P 1'
#
loop_
_entity.id
_entity.type
_entity.pdbx_description
1 polymer ?
#
loop_
_entity_poly.entity_id
_entity_poly.type
_entity_poly.pdbx_seq_one_letter_code
_entity_poly.pdbx_strand_id
1 'polypeptide(L)'
;MAISGKISVEIVIQVPASKFFHILAKEFHNIQNICERVHGANLHEGDDWHCTDSVKNWTCLVDGKVITCKEKIEAIDEEKKLIKYSIFDGEIGQNYKLFKSNVQVTETNNESASVKWTIEYEKINEDVKTPYGYLEFLEKGTIEVDGKVITFKERIEAIDEEKKLIKYSIFDGDIGQNYKLFKDNVQVTETNNESASVKWTIEYEKINEDVKSPYGYLEFLEKSTIEVGDHLHKA
;
A
#
# COMPACT_ATOMS: atom_id res chain seq x y z
N MET A 1 29.08 -18.89 -13.43
CA MET A 1 28.22 -17.66 -13.39
C MET A 1 28.47 -16.95 -12.06
N ALA A 2 28.18 -15.65 -11.92
CA ALA A 2 28.40 -14.99 -10.63
C ALA A 2 27.50 -15.59 -9.52
N ILE A 3 28.14 -16.06 -8.44
CA ILE A 3 27.47 -16.58 -7.22
C ILE A 3 26.87 -15.45 -6.39
N SER A 4 27.46 -14.26 -6.43
CA SER A 4 26.89 -13.06 -5.78
C SER A 4 26.57 -12.00 -6.82
N GLY A 5 25.57 -11.17 -6.53
CA GLY A 5 25.18 -10.11 -7.44
C GLY A 5 24.23 -9.11 -6.82
N LYS A 6 23.97 -8.06 -7.58
CA LYS A 6 23.07 -6.98 -7.23
C LYS A 6 22.20 -6.65 -8.44
N ILE A 7 20.89 -6.64 -8.25
CA ILE A 7 19.90 -6.25 -9.28
C ILE A 7 18.98 -5.18 -8.71
N SER A 8 18.48 -4.30 -9.55
CA SER A 8 17.59 -3.22 -9.12
C SER A 8 16.56 -2.87 -10.18
N VAL A 9 15.42 -2.37 -9.73
CA VAL A 9 14.35 -1.80 -10.57
C VAL A 9 13.96 -0.45 -9.96
N GLU A 10 13.58 0.49 -10.81
CA GLU A 10 13.16 1.83 -10.42
C GLU A 10 11.82 2.14 -11.08
N ILE A 11 10.83 2.51 -10.26
CA ILE A 11 9.45 2.74 -10.67
C ILE A 11 9.05 4.16 -10.27
N VAL A 12 8.40 4.89 -11.15
CA VAL A 12 7.77 6.17 -10.81
C VAL A 12 6.32 5.91 -10.41
N ILE A 13 5.94 6.42 -9.23
CA ILE A 13 4.60 6.32 -8.65
C ILE A 13 4.00 7.73 -8.52
N GLN A 14 2.68 7.86 -8.57
CA GLN A 14 1.99 9.14 -8.41
C GLN A 14 1.77 9.51 -6.94
N VAL A 15 1.89 8.54 -6.03
CA VAL A 15 1.80 8.79 -4.58
C VAL A 15 3.02 9.58 -4.06
N PRO A 16 2.82 10.56 -3.16
CA PRO A 16 3.92 11.29 -2.53
C PRO A 16 4.91 10.36 -1.80
N ALA A 17 6.21 10.68 -1.92
CA ALA A 17 7.28 9.87 -1.34
C ALA A 17 7.11 9.65 0.17
N SER A 18 6.67 10.68 0.91
CA SER A 18 6.41 10.62 2.34
C SER A 18 5.29 9.62 2.67
N LYS A 19 4.22 9.59 1.87
CA LYS A 19 3.08 8.69 2.06
C LYS A 19 3.47 7.25 1.74
N PHE A 20 4.14 7.01 0.62
CA PHE A 20 4.59 5.66 0.26
C PHE A 20 5.62 5.12 1.26
N PHE A 21 6.58 5.95 1.68
CA PHE A 21 7.56 5.57 2.70
C PHE A 21 6.89 5.28 4.05
N HIS A 22 5.91 6.08 4.47
CA HIS A 22 5.13 5.83 5.68
C HIS A 22 4.41 4.48 5.64
N ILE A 23 3.80 4.11 4.50
CA ILE A 23 3.18 2.78 4.35
C ILE A 23 4.21 1.67 4.59
N LEU A 24 5.39 1.77 3.97
CA LEU A 24 6.45 0.77 4.15
C LEU A 24 7.00 0.75 5.57
N ALA A 25 7.15 1.92 6.20
CA ALA A 25 7.82 2.05 7.49
C ALA A 25 6.89 1.81 8.67
N LYS A 26 5.57 2.06 8.54
CA LYS A 26 4.62 2.12 9.66
C LYS A 26 3.32 1.36 9.42
N GLU A 27 3.04 0.91 8.21
CA GLU A 27 1.78 0.22 7.87
C GLU A 27 2.00 -1.05 7.04
N PHE A 28 3.25 -1.55 6.96
CA PHE A 28 3.60 -2.65 6.07
C PHE A 28 2.79 -3.94 6.28
N HIS A 29 2.24 -4.17 7.48
CA HIS A 29 1.33 -5.30 7.74
C HIS A 29 0.05 -5.25 6.90
N ASN A 30 -0.37 -4.06 6.45
CA ASN A 30 -1.54 -3.88 5.59
C ASN A 30 -1.29 -4.26 4.14
N ILE A 31 -0.03 -4.48 3.72
CA ILE A 31 0.28 -4.78 2.31
C ILE A 31 -0.37 -6.10 1.85
N GLN A 32 -0.66 -7.03 2.75
CA GLN A 32 -1.41 -8.26 2.43
C GLN A 32 -2.86 -8.00 2.00
N ASN A 33 -3.45 -6.86 2.38
CA ASN A 33 -4.79 -6.45 1.95
C ASN A 33 -4.75 -5.66 0.63
N ILE A 34 -3.56 -5.21 0.23
CA ILE A 34 -3.34 -4.38 -0.95
C ILE A 34 -2.81 -5.22 -2.12
N CYS A 35 -1.85 -6.10 -1.87
CA CYS A 35 -1.18 -6.88 -2.90
C CYS A 35 -1.72 -8.30 -2.97
N GLU A 36 -2.35 -8.67 -4.09
CA GLU A 36 -2.97 -10.00 -4.26
C GLU A 36 -1.95 -11.14 -4.22
N ARG A 37 -0.68 -10.84 -4.54
CA ARG A 37 0.42 -11.82 -4.49
C ARG A 37 0.91 -12.09 -3.07
N VAL A 38 0.48 -11.32 -2.07
CA VAL A 38 0.75 -11.60 -0.66
C VAL A 38 -0.45 -12.38 -0.13
N HIS A 39 -0.27 -13.68 0.08
CA HIS A 39 -1.34 -14.55 0.57
C HIS A 39 -1.51 -14.49 2.08
N GLY A 40 -0.48 -14.03 2.81
CA GLY A 40 -0.58 -13.81 4.24
C GLY A 40 0.73 -13.33 4.84
N ALA A 41 0.60 -12.58 5.93
CA ALA A 41 1.72 -12.05 6.68
C ALA A 41 1.40 -12.06 8.18
N ASN A 42 2.38 -12.45 9.00
CA ASN A 42 2.26 -12.39 10.46
C ASN A 42 3.58 -12.00 11.14
N LEU A 43 3.46 -11.46 12.35
CA LEU A 43 4.59 -11.21 13.23
C LEU A 43 5.05 -12.55 13.80
N HIS A 44 6.30 -12.93 13.53
CA HIS A 44 6.90 -14.16 14.02
C HIS A 44 7.61 -13.94 15.35
N GLU A 45 8.34 -12.83 15.47
CA GLU A 45 9.05 -12.42 16.69
C GLU A 45 8.88 -10.91 16.89
N GLY A 46 8.82 -10.49 18.16
CA GLY A 46 8.63 -9.10 18.58
C GLY A 46 7.16 -8.75 18.84
N ASP A 47 6.94 -7.52 19.31
CA ASP A 47 5.60 -6.98 19.64
C ASP A 47 5.13 -5.90 18.65
N ASP A 48 6.03 -5.44 17.77
CA ASP A 48 5.79 -4.38 16.78
C ASP A 48 6.35 -4.80 15.41
N TRP A 49 5.57 -4.59 14.33
CA TRP A 49 5.99 -4.88 12.96
C TRP A 49 7.06 -3.92 12.44
N HIS A 50 7.19 -2.74 13.02
CA HIS A 50 7.94 -1.64 12.38
C HIS A 50 9.26 -1.32 13.08
N CYS A 51 9.78 -2.29 13.84
CA CYS A 51 11.04 -2.19 14.54
C CYS A 51 12.10 -3.17 14.01
N THR A 52 13.37 -2.87 14.28
CA THR A 52 14.52 -3.69 13.85
C THR A 52 14.64 -5.01 14.60
N ASP A 53 13.94 -5.17 15.72
CA ASP A 53 14.01 -6.37 16.56
C ASP A 53 12.95 -7.41 16.20
N SER A 54 12.06 -7.06 15.25
CA SER A 54 10.99 -7.93 14.80
C SER A 54 11.37 -8.82 13.63
N VAL A 55 10.78 -10.00 13.60
CA VAL A 55 10.84 -10.93 12.46
C VAL A 55 9.42 -11.17 11.98
N LYS A 56 9.20 -11.07 10.68
CA LYS A 56 7.89 -11.29 10.05
C LYS A 56 7.97 -12.51 9.18
N ASN A 57 6.88 -13.27 9.12
CA ASN A 57 6.74 -14.37 8.21
C ASN A 57 5.77 -13.99 7.09
N TRP A 58 6.17 -14.29 5.86
CA TRP A 58 5.46 -13.94 4.65
C TRP A 58 5.14 -15.20 3.85
N THR A 59 3.92 -15.25 3.30
CA THR A 59 3.51 -16.22 2.29
C THR A 59 3.15 -15.46 1.02
N CYS A 60 3.91 -15.68 -0.05
CA CYS A 60 3.81 -14.90 -1.28
C CYS A 60 3.75 -15.79 -2.52
N LEU A 61 3.14 -15.29 -3.59
CA LEU A 61 3.17 -15.88 -4.93
C LEU A 61 4.26 -15.21 -5.77
N VAL A 62 5.35 -15.93 -6.02
CA VAL A 62 6.49 -15.47 -6.83
C VAL A 62 6.67 -16.46 -7.99
N ASP A 63 6.75 -15.96 -9.22
CA ASP A 63 6.84 -16.78 -10.44
C ASP A 63 5.79 -17.89 -10.54
N GLY A 64 4.58 -17.63 -10.05
CA GLY A 64 3.48 -18.61 -10.05
C GLY A 64 3.62 -19.72 -9.00
N LYS A 65 4.65 -19.66 -8.14
CA LYS A 65 4.84 -20.58 -7.02
C LYS A 65 4.59 -19.86 -5.70
N VAL A 66 3.80 -20.49 -4.82
CA VAL A 66 3.66 -20.03 -3.43
C VAL A 66 4.94 -20.38 -2.68
N ILE A 67 5.54 -19.38 -2.06
CA ILE A 67 6.75 -19.50 -1.26
C ILE A 67 6.54 -18.88 0.12
N THR A 68 7.35 -19.31 1.07
CA THR A 68 7.43 -18.71 2.40
C THR A 68 8.81 -18.15 2.66
N CYS A 69 8.89 -17.04 3.38
CA CYS A 69 10.14 -16.46 3.83
C CYS A 69 9.95 -15.63 5.10
N LYS A 70 11.04 -15.43 5.82
CA LYS A 70 11.11 -14.48 6.93
C LYS A 70 11.80 -13.21 6.50
N GLU A 71 11.37 -12.10 7.06
CA GLU A 71 11.92 -10.77 6.84
C GLU A 71 12.25 -10.12 8.18
N LYS A 72 13.38 -9.41 8.21
CA LYS A 72 13.80 -8.57 9.31
C LYS A 72 14.28 -7.22 8.78
N ILE A 73 13.86 -6.13 9.43
CA ILE A 73 14.34 -4.79 9.14
C ILE A 73 15.75 -4.65 9.72
N GLU A 74 16.73 -4.38 8.87
CA GLU A 74 18.10 -4.08 9.29
C GLU A 74 18.28 -2.61 9.67
N ALA A 75 17.64 -1.71 8.91
CA ALA A 75 17.72 -0.27 9.14
C ALA A 75 16.56 0.47 8.48
N ILE A 76 16.15 1.56 9.12
CA ILE A 76 15.26 2.59 8.56
C ILE A 76 16.02 3.92 8.66
N ASP A 77 16.16 4.61 7.53
CA ASP A 77 16.73 5.95 7.43
C ASP A 77 15.61 6.87 6.92
N GLU A 78 14.95 7.59 7.84
CA GLU A 78 13.81 8.44 7.53
C GLU A 78 14.21 9.66 6.68
N GLU A 79 15.41 10.21 6.89
CA GLU A 79 15.92 11.35 6.12
C GLU A 79 16.14 10.98 4.65
N LYS A 80 16.74 9.80 4.39
CA LYS A 80 16.96 9.29 3.03
C LYS A 80 15.78 8.51 2.47
N LYS A 81 14.71 8.34 3.25
CA LYS A 81 13.56 7.47 2.95
C LYS A 81 14.01 6.09 2.43
N LEU A 82 14.92 5.47 3.17
CA LEU A 82 15.56 4.20 2.81
C LEU A 82 15.26 3.14 3.88
N ILE A 83 14.81 1.96 3.46
CA ILE A 83 14.64 0.80 4.33
C ILE A 83 15.49 -0.35 3.80
N LYS A 84 16.15 -1.05 4.71
CA LYS A 84 16.96 -2.24 4.42
C LYS A 84 16.36 -3.44 5.12
N TYR A 85 16.17 -4.50 4.37
CA TYR A 85 15.60 -5.77 4.83
C TYR A 85 16.59 -6.90 4.62
N SER A 86 16.62 -7.82 5.57
CA SER A 86 17.23 -9.13 5.45
C SER A 86 16.12 -10.17 5.27
N ILE A 87 16.18 -10.95 4.19
CA ILE A 87 15.21 -12.00 3.88
C ILE A 87 15.89 -13.35 4.01
N PHE A 88 15.28 -14.26 4.76
CA PHE A 88 15.89 -15.53 5.11
C PHE A 88 14.83 -16.61 5.35
N ASP A 89 15.30 -17.82 5.65
CA ASP A 89 14.45 -19.00 5.87
C ASP A 89 13.60 -19.37 4.63
N GLY A 90 12.82 -20.46 4.73
CA GLY A 90 11.93 -20.91 3.66
C GLY A 90 12.64 -21.14 2.32
N GLU A 91 11.96 -20.86 1.21
CA GLU A 91 12.57 -21.00 -0.13
C GLU A 91 13.78 -20.09 -0.35
N ILE A 92 13.83 -18.91 0.29
CA ILE A 92 14.95 -17.99 0.14
C ILE A 92 16.21 -18.58 0.76
N GLY A 93 16.13 -19.03 2.01
CA GLY A 93 17.27 -19.62 2.73
C GLY A 93 17.80 -20.92 2.11
N GLN A 94 16.96 -21.65 1.37
CA GLN A 94 17.37 -22.85 0.62
C GLN A 94 18.20 -22.53 -0.62
N ASN A 95 18.03 -21.34 -1.21
CA ASN A 95 18.64 -20.98 -2.49
C ASN A 95 19.75 -19.93 -2.34
N TYR A 96 19.70 -19.10 -1.30
CA TYR A 96 20.60 -17.97 -1.12
C TYR A 96 21.19 -17.96 0.29
N LYS A 97 22.52 -17.85 0.38
CA LYS A 97 23.25 -17.62 1.65
C LYS A 97 23.04 -16.21 2.17
N LEU A 98 22.86 -15.27 1.26
CA LEU A 98 22.57 -13.87 1.53
C LEU A 98 21.43 -13.43 0.63
N PHE A 99 20.43 -12.79 1.20
CA PHE A 99 19.39 -12.13 0.43
C PHE A 99 18.95 -10.87 1.18
N LYS A 100 19.30 -9.70 0.63
CA LYS A 100 18.90 -8.40 1.15
C LYS A 100 18.04 -7.68 0.14
N SER A 101 16.95 -7.09 0.61
CA SER A 101 16.10 -6.21 -0.20
C SER A 101 16.18 -4.80 0.39
N ASN A 102 16.49 -3.82 -0.44
CA ASN A 102 16.55 -2.42 -0.05
C ASN A 102 15.57 -1.62 -0.90
N VAL A 103 14.84 -0.70 -0.27
CA VAL A 103 13.95 0.24 -0.95
C VAL A 103 14.32 1.66 -0.61
N GLN A 104 14.52 2.49 -1.63
CA GLN A 104 14.72 3.92 -1.48
C GLN A 104 13.60 4.66 -2.21
N VAL A 105 12.95 5.60 -1.50
CA VAL A 105 11.88 6.42 -2.05
C VAL A 105 12.37 7.85 -2.20
N THR A 106 12.41 8.37 -3.42
CA THR A 106 12.90 9.72 -3.71
C THR A 106 11.76 10.57 -4.23
N GLU A 107 11.59 11.79 -3.70
CA GLU A 107 10.62 12.74 -4.24
C GLU A 107 10.98 13.10 -5.67
N THR A 108 9.96 13.13 -6.53
CA THR A 108 10.04 13.67 -7.89
C THR A 108 9.17 14.92 -7.98
N ASN A 109 9.13 15.55 -9.16
CA ASN A 109 8.34 16.76 -9.35
C ASN A 109 6.83 16.45 -9.23
N ASN A 110 6.02 17.43 -8.81
CA ASN A 110 4.56 17.35 -8.79
C ASN A 110 3.98 16.24 -7.87
N GLU A 111 4.40 16.20 -6.61
CA GLU A 111 3.84 15.29 -5.58
C GLU A 111 3.96 13.78 -5.90
N SER A 112 4.82 13.40 -6.86
CA SER A 112 5.12 12.01 -7.23
C SER A 112 6.41 11.50 -6.55
N ALA A 113 6.72 10.21 -6.71
CA ALA A 113 7.98 9.64 -6.21
C ALA A 113 8.61 8.62 -7.16
N SER A 114 9.93 8.48 -7.07
CA SER A 114 10.69 7.34 -7.62
C SER A 114 10.98 6.34 -6.51
N VAL A 115 10.56 5.09 -6.71
CA VAL A 115 10.81 3.96 -5.80
C VAL A 115 11.83 3.04 -6.44
N LYS A 116 12.98 2.92 -5.79
CA LYS A 116 14.05 2.04 -6.23
C LYS A 116 14.17 0.83 -5.31
N TRP A 117 13.84 -0.34 -5.84
CA TRP A 117 14.11 -1.62 -5.19
C TRP A 117 15.45 -2.17 -5.63
N THR A 118 16.18 -2.76 -4.70
CA THR A 118 17.50 -3.34 -4.93
C THR A 118 17.63 -4.64 -4.16
N ILE A 119 17.93 -5.73 -4.86
CA ILE A 119 18.19 -7.03 -4.27
C ILE A 119 19.69 -7.32 -4.35
N GLU A 120 20.31 -7.55 -3.20
CA GLU A 120 21.67 -8.05 -3.07
C GLU A 120 21.62 -9.51 -2.63
N TYR A 121 22.30 -10.39 -3.37
CA TYR A 121 22.20 -11.82 -3.13
C TYR A 121 23.55 -12.54 -3.23
N GLU A 122 23.67 -13.65 -2.51
CA GLU A 122 24.68 -14.69 -2.70
C GLU A 122 23.99 -16.04 -2.78
N LYS A 123 24.13 -16.72 -3.91
CA LYS A 123 23.60 -18.05 -4.20
C LYS A 123 24.37 -19.11 -3.41
N ILE A 124 23.69 -20.20 -3.05
CA ILE A 124 24.36 -21.35 -2.43
C ILE A 124 25.31 -22.07 -3.41
N ASN A 125 25.00 -22.07 -4.71
CA ASN A 125 25.81 -22.65 -5.79
C ASN A 125 25.42 -22.02 -7.16
N GLU A 126 26.07 -22.43 -8.25
CA GLU A 126 25.86 -21.85 -9.58
C GLU A 126 24.52 -22.24 -10.25
N ASP A 127 23.88 -23.32 -9.82
CA ASP A 127 22.61 -23.82 -10.39
C ASP A 127 21.41 -22.99 -9.94
N VAL A 128 21.56 -22.22 -8.86
CA VAL A 128 20.53 -21.31 -8.37
C VAL A 128 20.32 -20.16 -9.35
N LYS A 129 19.05 -19.89 -9.67
CA LYS A 129 18.67 -18.79 -10.56
C LYS A 129 18.93 -17.43 -9.92
N THR A 130 19.22 -16.44 -10.76
CA THR A 130 19.23 -15.04 -10.33
C THR A 130 17.80 -14.62 -9.93
N PRO A 131 17.60 -13.89 -8.82
CA PRO A 131 16.28 -13.65 -8.22
C PRO A 131 15.42 -12.60 -8.96
N TYR A 132 15.30 -12.70 -10.28
CA TYR A 132 14.51 -11.76 -11.08
C TYR A 132 13.01 -11.79 -10.74
N GLY A 133 12.45 -12.97 -10.45
CA GLY A 133 11.04 -13.10 -10.04
C GLY A 133 10.71 -12.34 -8.75
N TYR A 134 11.65 -12.27 -7.80
CA TYR A 134 11.49 -11.48 -6.58
C TYR A 134 11.56 -9.98 -6.85
N LEU A 135 12.40 -9.56 -7.80
CA LEU A 135 12.47 -8.15 -8.21
C LEU A 135 11.17 -7.71 -8.89
N GLU A 136 10.63 -8.55 -9.77
CA GLU A 136 9.33 -8.33 -10.44
C GLU A 136 8.17 -8.34 -9.43
N PHE A 137 8.23 -9.20 -8.41
CA PHE A 137 7.26 -9.19 -7.31
C PHE A 137 7.22 -7.83 -6.59
N LEU A 138 8.39 -7.26 -6.27
CA LEU A 138 8.49 -5.95 -5.62
C LEU A 138 7.99 -4.82 -6.52
N GLU A 139 8.34 -4.85 -7.81
CA GLU A 139 7.85 -3.90 -8.82
C GLU A 139 6.33 -3.90 -8.90
N LYS A 140 5.71 -5.09 -9.06
CA LYS A 140 4.25 -5.21 -9.14
C LYS A 140 3.55 -4.80 -7.85
N GLY A 141 4.13 -5.14 -6.70
CA GLY A 141 3.61 -4.71 -5.40
C GLY A 141 3.61 -3.18 -5.27
N THR A 142 4.69 -2.52 -5.70
CA THR A 142 4.76 -1.04 -5.73
C THR A 142 3.68 -0.43 -6.62
N ILE A 143 3.45 -0.97 -7.82
CA ILE A 143 2.39 -0.50 -8.74
C ILE A 143 0.99 -0.69 -8.14
N GLU A 144 0.76 -1.81 -7.45
CA GLU A 144 -0.53 -2.08 -6.80
C GLU A 144 -0.78 -1.13 -5.63
N VAL A 145 0.23 -0.83 -4.82
CA VAL A 145 0.12 0.17 -3.76
C VAL A 145 -0.13 1.55 -4.36
N ASP A 146 0.60 1.96 -5.40
CA ASP A 146 0.36 3.22 -6.12
C ASP A 146 -1.09 3.32 -6.62
N GLY A 147 -1.58 2.28 -7.29
CA GLY A 147 -2.94 2.26 -7.83
C GLY A 147 -4.07 2.11 -6.80
N LYS A 148 -3.76 1.66 -5.57
CA LYS A 148 -4.75 1.50 -4.47
C LYS A 148 -4.69 2.62 -3.44
N VAL A 149 -3.61 3.40 -3.39
CA VAL A 149 -3.49 4.58 -2.54
C VAL A 149 -4.07 5.77 -3.27
N ILE A 150 -5.38 5.97 -3.13
CA ILE A 150 -6.06 7.15 -3.67
C ILE A 150 -5.68 8.35 -2.80
N THR A 151 -5.14 9.40 -3.41
CA THR A 151 -4.94 10.70 -2.78
C THR A 151 -6.08 11.64 -3.17
N PHE A 152 -6.55 12.42 -2.20
CA PHE A 152 -7.48 13.50 -2.46
C PHE A 152 -7.34 14.59 -1.39
N LYS A 153 -7.61 15.84 -1.76
CA LYS A 153 -7.92 16.90 -0.79
C LYS A 153 -9.40 17.24 -0.93
N GLU A 154 -10.08 17.23 0.20
CA GLU A 154 -11.47 17.61 0.30
C GLU A 154 -11.63 18.91 1.10
N ARG A 155 -12.75 19.59 0.86
CA ARG A 155 -13.25 20.66 1.72
C ARG A 155 -14.74 20.46 1.92
N ILE A 156 -15.23 20.83 3.10
CA ILE A 156 -16.67 20.89 3.37
C ILE A 156 -17.27 22.01 2.52
N GLU A 157 -18.25 21.69 1.68
CA GLU A 157 -19.05 22.69 0.97
C GLU A 157 -20.26 23.13 1.78
N ALA A 158 -20.92 22.18 2.47
CA ALA A 158 -22.11 22.46 3.26
C ALA A 158 -22.31 21.41 4.35
N ILE A 159 -22.90 21.84 5.47
CA ILE A 159 -23.41 20.99 6.54
C ILE A 159 -24.89 21.35 6.73
N ASP A 160 -25.75 20.35 6.70
CA ASP A 160 -27.18 20.45 6.99
C ASP A 160 -27.45 19.54 8.19
N GLU A 161 -27.50 20.14 9.39
CA GLU A 161 -27.69 19.43 10.66
C GLU A 161 -29.08 18.79 10.76
N GLU A 162 -30.12 19.46 10.25
CA GLU A 162 -31.49 18.95 10.27
C GLU A 162 -31.62 17.66 9.44
N LYS A 163 -30.99 17.63 8.26
CA LYS A 163 -30.98 16.44 7.39
C LYS A 163 -29.84 15.47 7.70
N LYS A 164 -28.96 15.80 8.66
CA LYS A 164 -27.72 15.07 8.99
C LYS A 164 -26.92 14.76 7.72
N LEU A 165 -26.72 15.79 6.91
CA LEU A 165 -26.10 15.72 5.59
C LEU A 165 -24.85 16.60 5.56
N ILE A 166 -23.72 16.03 5.14
CA ILE A 166 -22.49 16.79 4.88
C ILE A 166 -22.15 16.63 3.40
N LYS A 167 -21.73 17.73 2.77
CA LYS A 167 -21.28 17.78 1.38
C LYS A 167 -19.82 18.17 1.35
N TYR A 168 -19.02 17.44 0.57
CA TYR A 168 -17.64 17.80 0.33
C TYR A 168 -17.38 18.03 -1.16
N SER A 169 -16.37 18.84 -1.42
CA SER A 169 -15.77 19.00 -2.75
C SER A 169 -14.35 18.51 -2.69
N ILE A 170 -14.04 17.58 -3.58
CA ILE A 170 -12.71 17.03 -3.79
C ILE A 170 -12.09 17.81 -4.94
N PHE A 171 -10.90 18.37 -4.71
CA PHE A 171 -10.32 19.33 -5.65
C PHE A 171 -8.82 19.11 -5.93
N ASP A 172 -8.20 18.13 -5.29
CA ASP A 172 -6.77 17.82 -5.47
C ASP A 172 -6.52 16.32 -5.31
N GLY A 173 -5.28 15.89 -5.52
CA GLY A 173 -4.86 14.49 -5.53
C GLY A 173 -5.37 13.71 -6.75
N ASP A 174 -5.23 12.38 -6.73
CA ASP A 174 -5.65 11.49 -7.81
C ASP A 174 -7.10 11.71 -8.24
N ILE A 175 -8.00 11.99 -7.29
CA ILE A 175 -9.40 12.31 -7.62
C ILE A 175 -9.50 13.70 -8.25
N GLY A 176 -8.88 14.73 -7.68
CA GLY A 176 -8.90 16.08 -8.25
C GLY A 176 -8.30 16.18 -9.66
N GLN A 177 -7.33 15.32 -9.99
CA GLN A 177 -6.68 15.28 -11.31
C GLN A 177 -7.51 14.53 -12.37
N ASN A 178 -8.28 13.52 -11.98
CA ASN A 178 -9.06 12.68 -12.90
C ASN A 178 -10.48 13.21 -13.18
N TYR A 179 -10.97 14.14 -12.36
CA TYR A 179 -12.33 14.65 -12.47
C TYR A 179 -12.34 16.19 -12.45
N LYS A 180 -13.00 16.81 -13.44
CA LYS A 180 -13.24 18.26 -13.46
C LYS A 180 -14.12 18.72 -12.30
N LEU A 181 -15.01 17.83 -11.87
CA LEU A 181 -15.91 18.00 -10.75
C LEU A 181 -15.93 16.69 -9.99
N PHE A 182 -15.74 16.76 -8.68
CA PHE A 182 -15.96 15.61 -7.81
C PHE A 182 -16.49 16.10 -6.48
N LYS A 183 -17.73 15.70 -6.16
CA LYS A 183 -18.41 16.03 -4.92
C LYS A 183 -18.97 14.75 -4.34
N ASP A 184 -18.73 14.51 -3.08
CA ASP A 184 -19.42 13.47 -2.35
C ASP A 184 -20.30 14.07 -1.25
N ASN A 185 -21.30 13.30 -0.87
CA ASN A 185 -22.28 13.70 0.12
C ASN A 185 -22.53 12.48 1.00
N VAL A 186 -22.49 12.68 2.31
CA VAL A 186 -22.84 11.66 3.30
C VAL A 186 -24.10 12.10 4.03
N GLN A 187 -25.13 11.26 3.98
CA GLN A 187 -26.36 11.47 4.71
C GLN A 187 -26.56 10.35 5.73
N VAL A 188 -26.79 10.73 6.98
CA VAL A 188 -27.05 9.78 8.07
C VAL A 188 -28.54 9.80 8.40
N THR A 189 -29.18 8.63 8.40
CA THR A 189 -30.58 8.49 8.80
C THR A 189 -30.64 7.55 9.99
N GLU A 190 -31.17 8.04 11.12
CA GLU A 190 -31.43 7.20 12.29
C GLU A 190 -32.58 6.23 12.00
N THR A 191 -32.45 5.02 12.53
CA THR A 191 -33.49 4.01 12.48
C THR A 191 -33.98 3.72 13.90
N ASN A 192 -35.15 3.08 14.00
CA ASN A 192 -35.85 2.87 15.28
C ASN A 192 -35.09 1.96 16.28
N ASN A 193 -34.00 1.30 15.88
CA ASN A 193 -33.29 0.28 16.66
C ASN A 193 -31.88 0.73 17.11
N GLU A 194 -31.69 2.01 17.45
CA GLU A 194 -30.36 2.56 17.86
C GLU A 194 -29.26 2.35 16.81
N SER A 195 -29.64 2.15 15.55
CA SER A 195 -28.72 2.02 14.42
C SER A 195 -28.99 3.12 13.41
N ALA A 196 -27.96 3.49 12.65
CA ALA A 196 -28.05 4.49 11.61
C ALA A 196 -27.77 3.85 10.25
N SER A 197 -28.51 4.26 9.22
CA SER A 197 -28.14 4.01 7.84
C SER A 197 -27.37 5.20 7.29
N VAL A 198 -26.24 4.94 6.66
CA VAL A 198 -25.42 5.97 6.01
C VAL A 198 -25.55 5.82 4.51
N LYS A 199 -25.87 6.92 3.82
CA LYS A 199 -25.96 6.98 2.37
C LYS A 199 -24.89 7.89 1.82
N TRP A 200 -24.01 7.33 0.99
CA TRP A 200 -23.05 8.08 0.20
C TRP A 200 -23.60 8.39 -1.19
N THR A 201 -23.31 9.57 -1.72
CA THR A 201 -23.67 9.96 -3.09
C THR A 201 -22.54 10.78 -3.70
N ILE A 202 -22.04 10.34 -4.85
CA ILE A 202 -20.96 10.99 -5.59
C ILE A 202 -21.54 11.65 -6.85
N GLU A 203 -21.30 12.93 -7.01
CA GLU A 203 -21.51 13.70 -8.24
C GLU A 203 -20.14 13.96 -8.87
N TYR A 204 -19.98 13.61 -10.14
CA TYR A 204 -18.68 13.73 -10.80
C TYR A 204 -18.79 14.12 -12.28
N GLU A 205 -17.77 14.80 -12.78
CA GLU A 205 -17.51 15.05 -14.20
C GLU A 205 -16.07 14.62 -14.50
N LYS A 206 -15.88 13.66 -15.41
CA LYS A 206 -14.55 13.17 -15.79
C LYS A 206 -13.80 14.19 -16.65
N ILE A 207 -12.46 14.19 -16.59
CA ILE A 207 -11.66 15.02 -17.50
C ILE A 207 -11.73 14.53 -18.96
N ASN A 208 -11.86 13.22 -19.18
CA ASN A 208 -12.02 12.57 -20.48
C ASN A 208 -12.70 11.18 -20.32
N GLU A 209 -12.98 10.50 -21.44
CA GLU A 209 -13.69 9.21 -21.44
C GLU A 209 -12.85 8.04 -20.90
N ASP A 210 -11.52 8.15 -20.91
CA ASP A 210 -10.60 7.10 -20.46
C ASP A 210 -10.58 6.96 -18.93
N VAL A 211 -10.97 8.02 -18.21
CA VAL A 211 -11.10 7.98 -16.75
C VAL A 211 -12.22 7.01 -16.34
N LYS A 212 -11.89 6.08 -15.45
CA LYS A 212 -12.87 5.11 -14.91
C LYS A 212 -13.94 5.83 -14.09
N SER A 213 -15.14 5.24 -13.98
CA SER A 213 -16.16 5.77 -13.06
C SER A 213 -15.77 5.48 -11.60
N PRO A 214 -16.15 6.32 -10.62
CA PRO A 214 -15.64 6.26 -9.25
C PRO A 214 -16.29 5.19 -8.36
N TYR A 215 -16.70 4.06 -8.94
CA TYR A 215 -17.33 2.98 -8.17
C TYR A 215 -16.42 2.44 -7.07
N GLY A 216 -15.11 2.34 -7.34
CA GLY A 216 -14.14 1.94 -6.32
C GLY A 216 -14.04 2.94 -5.16
N TYR A 217 -14.23 4.24 -5.40
CA TYR A 217 -14.27 5.25 -4.33
C TYR A 217 -15.54 5.10 -3.49
N LEU A 218 -16.68 4.80 -4.12
CA LEU A 218 -17.93 4.53 -3.39
C LEU A 218 -17.83 3.30 -2.48
N GLU A 219 -17.25 2.20 -2.98
CA GLU A 219 -16.99 0.99 -2.19
C GLU A 219 -16.05 1.26 -1.01
N PHE A 220 -15.04 2.11 -1.21
CA PHE A 220 -14.13 2.53 -0.16
C PHE A 220 -14.85 3.30 0.96
N LEU A 221 -15.72 4.25 0.60
CA LEU A 221 -16.52 5.01 1.56
C LEU A 221 -17.47 4.11 2.36
N GLU A 222 -18.10 3.14 1.69
CA GLU A 222 -18.97 2.15 2.33
C GLU A 222 -18.20 1.31 3.36
N LYS A 223 -17.04 0.76 3.00
CA LYS A 223 -16.20 -0.02 3.91
C LYS A 223 -15.73 0.80 5.11
N SER A 224 -15.24 2.02 4.85
CA SER A 224 -14.76 2.93 5.91
C SER A 224 -15.88 3.26 6.91
N THR A 225 -17.11 3.42 6.43
CA THR A 225 -18.27 3.69 7.29
C THR A 225 -18.60 2.50 8.20
N ILE A 226 -18.52 1.27 7.67
CA ILE A 226 -18.75 0.04 8.44
C ILE A 226 -17.69 -0.09 9.53
N GLU A 227 -16.42 0.13 9.19
CA GLU A 227 -15.30 0.05 10.14
C GLU A 227 -15.42 1.06 11.30
N VAL A 228 -15.81 2.31 11.00
CA VAL A 228 -16.10 3.33 12.03
C VAL A 228 -17.26 2.90 12.92
N GLY A 229 -18.33 2.36 12.34
CA GLY A 229 -19.48 1.83 13.09
C GLY A 229 -19.08 0.71 14.05
N ASP A 230 -18.30 -0.26 13.57
CA ASP A 230 -17.79 -1.38 14.36
C ASP A 230 -16.88 -0.91 15.51
N HIS A 231 -16.09 0.13 15.28
CA HIS A 231 -15.22 0.72 16.31
C HIS A 231 -16.05 1.40 17.41
N LEU A 232 -17.07 2.18 17.04
CA LEU A 232 -17.94 2.88 17.98
C LEU A 232 -18.80 1.93 18.81
N HIS A 233 -19.17 0.77 18.28
CA HIS A 233 -19.96 -0.23 19.03
C HIS A 233 -19.13 -1.01 20.06
N LYS A 234 -17.79 -0.99 19.94
CA LYS A 234 -16.86 -1.68 20.86
C LYS A 234 -16.34 -0.78 21.99
N ALA A 235 -16.52 0.54 21.88
CA ALA A 235 -16.05 1.56 22.83
C ALA A 235 -17.11 1.86 23.90
#